data_AF-A0A972GEN6-F1
#
_entry.id   AF-A0A972GEN6-F1
#
_cell.length_a   1.000
_cell.length_b   1.000
_cell.length_c   1.000
_cell.angle_alpha   90.00
_cell.angle_beta   90.00
_cell.angle_gamma   90.00
#
_symmetry.space_group_name_H-M   'P 1'
#
loop_
_entity.id
_entity.type
_entity.pdbx_description
1 polymer ?
#
loop_
_entity_poly.entity_id
_entity_poly.type
_entity_poly.pdbx_seq_one_letter_code
_entity_poly.pdbx_strand_id
1 'polypeptide(L)'
;MVPCPRALHAMRFLSDHPTVPFGVHLTVISDWVDYRWGPITSKEKVPSLIDEAGYFYDFERMHEFLAQVKLDQLELEFRVPIEAVLSAGLKPTHLDWHSLRISSRVDIFDLMFKLAKEYGLALRVAGRSQIKKI
;
A
#
# COMPACT_ATOMS: atom_id res chain seq x y z
N MET A 1 6.95 0.97 3.36
CA MET A 1 6.35 -0.15 2.60
C MET A 1 6.67 -1.44 3.30
N VAL A 2 5.66 -2.14 3.81
CA VAL A 2 5.86 -3.43 4.51
C VAL A 2 6.35 -4.56 3.60
N PRO A 3 5.96 -4.64 2.30
CA PRO A 3 6.47 -5.69 1.42
C PRO A 3 7.98 -5.65 1.15
N CYS A 4 8.65 -4.51 1.39
CA CYS A 4 10.07 -4.36 1.07
C CYS A 4 10.97 -5.08 2.10
N PRO A 5 12.11 -5.66 1.68
CA PRO A 5 13.01 -6.45 2.55
C PRO A 5 13.48 -5.77 3.85
N ARG A 6 13.51 -4.43 3.91
CA ARG A 6 14.00 -3.66 5.07
C ARG A 6 12.86 -3.22 6.01
N ALA A 7 11.62 -3.64 5.79
CA ALA A 7 10.47 -3.26 6.61
C ALA A 7 10.64 -3.63 8.10
N LEU A 8 11.10 -4.84 8.40
CA LEU A 8 11.32 -5.29 9.79
C LEU A 8 12.34 -4.42 10.53
N HIS A 9 13.40 -3.98 9.84
CA HIS A 9 14.38 -3.07 10.42
C HIS A 9 13.74 -1.71 10.74
N ALA A 10 12.91 -1.17 9.84
CA ALA A 10 12.19 0.08 10.09
C ALA A 10 11.19 -0.05 11.25
N MET A 11 10.46 -1.17 11.34
CA MET A 11 9.52 -1.42 12.43
C MET A 11 10.23 -1.52 13.78
N ARG A 12 11.39 -2.18 13.85
CA ARG A 12 12.23 -2.19 15.06
C ARG A 12 12.68 -0.78 15.46
N PHE A 13 13.19 -0.01 14.49
CA PHE A 13 13.58 1.37 14.74
C PHE A 13 12.43 2.20 15.32
N LEU A 14 11.21 2.08 14.76
CA LEU A 14 10.03 2.80 15.25
C LEU A 14 9.60 2.35 16.65
N SER A 15 9.77 1.07 16.98
CA SER A 15 9.53 0.56 18.34
C SER A 15 10.50 1.18 19.35
N ASP A 16 11.76 1.38 18.96
CA ASP A 16 12.79 2.00 19.80
C ASP A 16 12.62 3.54 19.90
N HIS A 17 11.81 4.14 19.01
CA HIS A 17 11.60 5.59 18.90
C HIS A 17 10.10 5.96 18.83
N PRO A 18 9.32 5.72 19.89
CA PRO A 18 7.85 5.81 19.86
C PRO A 18 7.30 7.22 19.62
N THR A 19 8.13 8.27 19.69
CA THR A 19 7.74 9.66 19.43
C THR A 19 7.85 10.06 17.97
N VAL A 20 8.47 9.22 17.11
CA VAL A 20 8.63 9.51 15.69
C VAL A 20 7.30 9.26 14.98
N PRO A 21 6.65 10.28 14.39
CA PRO A 21 5.45 10.05 13.60
C PRO A 21 5.80 9.35 12.29
N PHE A 22 5.00 8.36 11.90
CA PHE A 22 5.18 7.63 10.66
C PHE A 22 3.84 7.23 10.05
N GLY A 23 3.85 6.83 8.78
CA GLY A 23 2.69 6.33 8.05
C GLY A 23 2.91 4.93 7.49
N VAL A 24 1.83 4.28 7.09
CA VAL A 24 1.89 3.03 6.33
C VAL A 24 1.84 3.36 4.84
N HIS A 25 3.00 3.20 4.18
CA HIS A 25 3.13 3.39 2.74
C HIS A 25 2.61 2.17 2.00
N LEU A 26 1.36 2.23 1.55
CA LEU A 26 0.69 1.19 0.77
C LEU A 26 1.37 1.04 -0.60
N THR A 27 1.50 -0.18 -1.11
CA THR A 27 2.18 -0.40 -2.40
C THR A 27 1.65 -1.64 -3.11
N VAL A 28 1.55 -1.54 -4.44
CA VAL A 28 1.26 -2.64 -5.38
C VAL A 28 2.05 -2.45 -6.69
N ILE A 29 3.14 -1.69 -6.63
CA ILE A 29 4.05 -1.43 -7.75
C ILE A 29 5.48 -1.67 -7.26
N SER A 30 6.31 -2.27 -8.11
CA SER A 30 7.70 -2.62 -7.84
C SER A 30 8.62 -2.01 -8.89
N ASP A 31 9.30 -0.93 -8.53
CA ASP A 31 9.88 0.03 -9.49
C ASP A 31 11.04 -0.48 -10.33
N TRP A 32 11.79 -1.44 -9.80
CA TRP A 32 13.08 -1.84 -10.35
C TRP A 32 13.02 -3.25 -10.90
N VAL A 33 13.67 -3.48 -12.04
CA VAL A 33 13.76 -4.80 -12.69
C VAL A 33 14.46 -5.82 -11.78
N ASP A 34 15.56 -5.42 -11.13
CA ASP A 34 16.39 -6.34 -10.32
C ASP A 34 16.11 -6.26 -8.82
N TYR A 35 15.27 -5.32 -8.38
CA TYR A 35 14.91 -5.15 -6.97
C TYR A 35 13.40 -5.17 -6.81
N ARG A 36 12.85 -6.40 -6.86
CA ARG A 36 11.42 -6.64 -6.90
C ARG A 36 10.85 -7.11 -5.58
N TRP A 37 9.63 -6.68 -5.29
CA TRP A 37 8.83 -7.19 -4.18
C TRP A 37 7.46 -7.63 -4.67
N GLY A 38 6.89 -8.62 -3.99
CA GLY A 38 5.56 -9.14 -4.26
C GLY A 38 4.58 -8.81 -3.13
N PRO A 39 3.34 -9.32 -3.23
CA PRO A 39 2.35 -9.16 -2.19
C PRO A 39 2.75 -9.87 -0.91
N ILE A 40 2.30 -9.33 0.22
CA ILE A 40 2.37 -10.04 1.51
C ILE A 40 1.28 -11.10 1.55
N THR A 41 0.13 -10.83 0.90
CA THR A 41 -0.93 -11.80 0.72
C THR A 41 -0.49 -12.96 -0.17
N SER A 42 -0.98 -14.17 0.13
CA SER A 42 -0.81 -15.36 -0.73
C SER A 42 -1.14 -15.03 -2.18
N LYS A 43 -0.23 -15.37 -3.10
CA LYS A 43 -0.30 -15.02 -4.53
C LYS A 43 -1.60 -15.50 -5.19
N GLU A 44 -2.12 -16.65 -4.75
CA GLU A 44 -3.35 -17.26 -5.24
C GLU A 44 -4.60 -16.43 -4.93
N LYS A 45 -4.55 -15.58 -3.89
CA LYS A 45 -5.67 -14.70 -3.51
C LYS A 45 -5.62 -13.35 -4.22
N VAL A 46 -4.46 -12.95 -4.74
CA VAL A 46 -4.25 -11.64 -5.35
C VAL A 46 -3.64 -11.71 -6.77
N PRO A 47 -4.08 -12.63 -7.65
CA PRO A 47 -3.46 -12.80 -8.98
C PRO A 47 -3.56 -11.55 -9.87
N SER A 48 -4.50 -10.62 -9.62
CA SER A 48 -4.59 -9.38 -10.41
C SER A 48 -3.52 -8.34 -10.05
N LEU A 49 -2.83 -8.51 -8.92
CA LEU A 49 -1.81 -7.58 -8.45
C LEU A 49 -0.40 -7.95 -8.91
N ILE A 50 -0.21 -9.18 -9.37
CA ILE A 50 1.11 -9.74 -9.66
C ILE A 50 1.30 -10.11 -11.12
N ASP A 51 2.54 -10.05 -11.55
CA ASP A 51 2.96 -10.54 -12.86
C ASP A 51 3.19 -12.06 -12.87
N GLU A 52 3.68 -12.56 -14.00
CA GLU A 52 3.90 -13.99 -14.25
C GLU A 52 4.99 -14.59 -13.35
N ALA A 53 5.90 -13.76 -12.83
CA ALA A 53 6.92 -14.14 -11.85
C ALA A 53 6.42 -14.03 -10.40
N GLY A 54 5.19 -13.54 -10.19
CA GLY A 54 4.55 -13.39 -8.90
C GLY A 54 5.06 -12.20 -8.08
N TYR A 55 5.55 -11.16 -8.74
CA TYR A 55 5.92 -9.88 -8.15
C TYR A 55 4.91 -8.80 -8.56
N PHE A 56 4.89 -7.66 -7.86
CA PHE A 56 4.12 -6.53 -8.34
C PHE A 56 4.65 -6.03 -9.70
N TYR A 57 3.76 -5.43 -10.48
CA TYR A 57 4.08 -4.78 -11.75
C TYR A 57 5.04 -3.60 -11.54
N ASP A 58 5.91 -3.35 -12.50
CA ASP A 58 6.77 -2.17 -12.52
C ASP A 58 6.07 -0.98 -13.19
N PHE A 59 6.81 0.12 -13.35
CA PHE A 59 6.30 1.33 -14.01
C PHE A 59 6.00 1.16 -15.49
N GLU A 60 6.75 0.31 -16.20
CA GLU A 60 6.58 0.08 -17.63
C GLU A 60 5.26 -0.69 -17.88
N ARG A 61 4.98 -1.66 -17.00
CA ARG A 61 3.79 -2.51 -17.04
C ARG A 61 2.63 -2.01 -16.18
N MET A 62 2.70 -0.78 -15.67
CA MET A 62 1.65 -0.21 -14.83
C MET A 62 0.28 -0.14 -15.54
N HIS A 63 0.29 0.04 -16.86
CA HIS A 63 -0.94 0.06 -17.66
C HIS A 63 -1.65 -1.30 -17.66
N GLU A 64 -0.90 -2.41 -17.68
CA GLU A 64 -1.43 -3.78 -17.55
C GLU A 64 -2.07 -3.98 -16.18
N PHE A 65 -1.35 -3.59 -15.12
CA PHE A 65 -1.89 -3.61 -13.75
C PHE A 65 -3.21 -2.85 -13.64
N LEU A 66 -3.27 -1.60 -14.12
CA LEU A 66 -4.48 -0.77 -14.02
C LEU A 66 -5.65 -1.33 -14.83
N ALA A 67 -5.38 -2.10 -15.89
CA ALA A 67 -6.41 -2.72 -16.71
C ALA A 67 -7.05 -3.95 -16.04
N GLN A 68 -6.33 -4.66 -15.17
CA GLN A 68 -6.79 -5.92 -14.59
C GLN A 68 -7.05 -5.89 -13.08
N VAL A 69 -6.54 -4.88 -12.37
CA VAL A 69 -6.61 -4.80 -10.91
C VAL A 69 -8.04 -4.96 -10.42
N LYS A 70 -8.24 -5.87 -9.47
CA LYS A 70 -9.52 -6.07 -8.80
C LYS A 70 -9.50 -5.43 -7.41
N LEU A 71 -10.52 -4.63 -7.11
CA LEU A 71 -10.57 -3.86 -5.86
C LEU A 71 -10.65 -4.74 -4.60
N ASP A 72 -11.28 -5.90 -4.67
CA ASP A 72 -11.34 -6.87 -3.58
C ASP A 72 -9.96 -7.44 -3.24
N GLN A 73 -9.15 -7.75 -4.27
CA GLN A 73 -7.77 -8.20 -4.10
C GLN A 73 -6.87 -7.07 -3.60
N LEU A 74 -7.07 -5.85 -4.10
CA LEU A 74 -6.35 -4.68 -3.66
C LEU A 74 -6.66 -4.34 -2.19
N GLU A 75 -7.93 -4.43 -1.78
CA GLU A 75 -8.35 -4.26 -0.39
C GLU A 75 -7.71 -5.32 0.50
N LEU A 76 -7.73 -6.58 0.07
CA LEU A 76 -7.10 -7.68 0.79
C LEU A 76 -5.61 -7.40 1.02
N GLU A 77 -4.87 -7.01 -0.03
CA GLU A 77 -3.44 -6.71 0.09
C GLU A 77 -3.17 -5.47 0.92
N PHE A 78 -3.95 -4.39 0.79
CA PHE A 78 -3.73 -3.14 1.53
C PHE A 78 -4.01 -3.25 3.03
N ARG A 79 -4.86 -4.18 3.47
CA ARG A 79 -5.06 -4.43 4.90
C ARG A 79 -3.84 -5.03 5.56
N VAL A 80 -3.17 -5.96 4.88
CA VAL A 80 -2.03 -6.70 5.45
C VAL A 80 -0.90 -5.81 5.99
N PRO A 81 -0.37 -4.79 5.28
CA PRO A 81 0.66 -3.91 5.83
C PRO A 81 0.16 -3.07 7.01
N ILE A 82 -1.11 -2.67 7.03
CA ILE A 82 -1.71 -1.92 8.13
C ILE A 82 -1.76 -2.81 9.38
N GLU A 83 -2.33 -4.00 9.24
CA GLU A 83 -2.46 -4.97 10.33
C GLU A 83 -1.11 -5.45 10.85
N ALA A 84 -0.12 -5.65 9.96
CA ALA A 84 1.24 -6.02 10.37
C ALA A 84 1.88 -4.95 11.27
N VAL A 85 1.71 -3.67 10.93
CA VAL A 85 2.22 -2.54 11.73
C VAL A 85 1.50 -2.47 13.07
N LEU A 86 0.16 -2.57 13.09
CA LEU A 86 -0.64 -2.52 14.31
C LEU A 86 -0.35 -3.72 15.23
N SER A 87 -0.23 -4.92 14.68
CA SER A 87 0.08 -6.15 15.42
C SER A 87 1.47 -6.13 16.05
N ALA A 88 2.39 -5.33 15.50
CA ALA A 88 3.71 -5.08 16.10
C ALA A 88 3.67 -4.04 17.24
N GLY A 89 2.48 -3.56 17.64
CA GLY A 89 2.30 -2.56 18.70
C GLY A 89 2.65 -1.13 18.27
N LEU A 90 2.90 -0.90 16.98
CA LEU A 90 3.22 0.42 16.45
C LEU A 90 1.94 1.23 16.16
N LYS A 91 2.04 2.56 16.21
CA LYS A 91 0.92 3.48 16.06
C LYS A 91 1.14 4.40 14.86
N PRO A 92 0.78 3.98 13.63
CA PRO A 92 0.87 4.84 12.46
C PRO A 92 -0.09 6.02 12.59
N THR A 93 0.26 7.13 11.96
CA THR A 93 -0.54 8.38 11.99
C THR A 93 -1.39 8.56 10.74
N HIS A 94 -0.94 8.00 9.61
CA HIS A 94 -1.59 8.17 8.33
C HIS A 94 -1.30 7.01 7.37
N LEU A 95 -2.10 6.94 6.32
CA LEU A 95 -1.86 6.16 5.12
C LEU A 95 -1.38 7.10 4.01
N ASP A 96 -0.40 6.62 3.26
CA ASP A 96 0.00 7.15 1.97
C ASP A 96 0.33 5.98 1.04
N TRP A 97 0.77 6.24 -0.20
CA TRP A 97 0.87 5.19 -1.20
C TRP A 97 1.99 5.38 -2.22
N HIS A 98 2.42 4.23 -2.72
CA HIS A 98 3.27 4.01 -3.87
C HIS A 98 2.49 3.26 -4.97
N SER A 99 2.43 3.72 -6.21
CA SER A 99 2.93 4.97 -6.76
C SER A 99 1.80 6.01 -6.88
N LEU A 100 2.13 7.30 -6.94
CA LEU A 100 1.19 8.41 -7.14
C LEU A 100 0.12 8.14 -8.21
N ARG A 101 0.49 7.43 -9.28
CA ARG A 101 -0.37 7.09 -10.41
C ARG A 101 -1.53 6.17 -10.04
N ILE A 102 -1.42 5.33 -9.00
CA ILE A 102 -2.53 4.44 -8.60
C ILE A 102 -3.73 5.26 -8.11
N SER A 103 -3.49 6.39 -7.46
CA SER A 103 -4.53 7.26 -6.93
C SER A 103 -5.25 8.12 -7.98
N SER A 104 -4.83 8.04 -9.25
CA SER A 104 -5.57 8.64 -10.37
C SER A 104 -6.87 7.90 -10.67
N ARG A 105 -6.92 6.61 -10.32
CA ARG A 105 -8.15 5.81 -10.33
C ARG A 105 -8.98 6.13 -9.09
N VAL A 106 -10.17 6.68 -9.35
CA VAL A 106 -11.07 7.19 -8.30
C VAL A 106 -11.51 6.09 -7.32
N ASP A 107 -11.78 4.90 -7.84
CA ASP A 107 -12.18 3.73 -7.06
C ASP A 107 -11.06 3.21 -6.15
N ILE A 108 -9.81 3.24 -6.61
CA ILE A 108 -8.64 2.92 -5.78
C ILE A 108 -8.47 3.95 -4.66
N PHE A 109 -8.64 5.24 -4.96
CA PHE A 109 -8.60 6.28 -3.93
C PHE A 109 -9.72 6.11 -2.89
N ASP A 110 -10.96 5.86 -3.34
CA ASP A 110 -12.11 5.66 -2.46
C ASP A 110 -11.91 4.43 -1.55
N LEU A 111 -11.27 3.37 -2.04
CA LEU A 111 -10.83 2.23 -1.23
C LEU A 111 -9.79 2.64 -0.17
N MET A 112 -8.74 3.37 -0.53
CA MET A 112 -7.74 3.84 0.44
C MET A 112 -8.38 4.75 1.50
N PHE A 113 -9.36 5.56 1.11
CA PHE A 113 -10.12 6.41 2.04
C PHE A 113 -11.02 5.60 2.98
N LYS A 114 -11.71 4.58 2.47
CA LYS A 114 -12.45 3.62 3.29
C LYS A 114 -11.54 3.00 4.35
N LEU A 115 -10.35 2.50 3.95
CA LEU A 115 -9.40 1.89 4.87
C LEU A 115 -8.88 2.90 5.91
N ALA A 116 -8.48 4.10 5.49
CA ALA A 116 -8.04 5.14 6.43
C ALA A 116 -9.10 5.44 7.49
N LYS A 117 -10.37 5.56 7.08
CA LYS A 117 -11.50 5.77 8.01
C LYS A 117 -11.70 4.58 8.94
N GLU A 118 -11.64 3.36 8.43
CA GLU A 118 -11.82 2.14 9.21
C GLU A 118 -10.76 1.97 10.30
N TYR A 119 -9.50 2.28 9.98
CA TYR A 119 -8.38 2.20 10.91
C TYR A 119 -8.16 3.47 11.75
N GLY A 120 -8.97 4.51 11.56
CA GLY A 120 -8.83 5.78 12.27
C GLY A 120 -7.53 6.54 11.93
N LEU A 121 -7.05 6.42 10.70
CA LEU A 121 -5.83 7.03 10.20
C LEU A 121 -6.14 8.22 9.29
N ALA A 122 -5.24 9.22 9.26
CA ALA A 122 -5.29 10.24 8.22
C ALA A 122 -4.99 9.59 6.85
N LEU A 123 -5.45 10.20 5.76
CA LEU A 123 -5.07 9.80 4.40
C LEU A 123 -4.40 10.96 3.70
N ARG A 124 -3.26 10.69 3.04
CA ARG A 124 -2.64 11.64 2.12
C ARG A 124 -3.62 12.03 1.01
N VAL A 125 -3.54 13.27 0.53
CA VAL A 125 -4.29 13.74 -0.65
C VAL A 125 -3.35 14.40 -1.65
N ALA A 126 -3.62 14.21 -2.94
CA ALA A 126 -2.84 14.77 -4.05
C ALA A 126 -3.35 16.13 -4.53
N GLY A 127 -4.58 16.52 -4.16
CA GLY A 127 -5.14 17.81 -4.58
C GLY A 127 -6.52 18.12 -4.02
N ARG A 128 -7.01 19.32 -4.34
CA ARG A 128 -8.30 19.85 -3.81
C ARG A 128 -9.51 18.99 -4.15
N SER A 129 -9.51 18.28 -5.27
CA SER A 129 -10.61 17.39 -5.66
C SER A 129 -10.81 16.25 -4.66
N GLN A 130 -9.71 15.69 -4.14
CA GLN A 130 -9.75 14.64 -3.13
C GLN A 130 -10.15 15.18 -1.75
N ILE A 131 -9.69 16.39 -1.39
CA ILE A 131 -10.09 17.04 -0.12
C ILE A 131 -11.60 17.20 -0.02
N LYS A 132 -12.27 17.60 -1.12
CA LYS A 132 -13.72 17.85 -1.12
C LYS A 132 -14.57 16.58 -0.91
N LYS A 133 -13.97 15.39 -0.96
CA LYS A 133 -14.67 14.11 -0.73
C LYS A 133 -14.67 13.68 0.74
N ILE A 134 -13.82 14.30 1.56
CA ILE A 134 -13.66 14.04 3.00
C ILE A 134 -14.64 14.92 3.76
#